data_AF-A0A8J3ZA94-F1
#
_entry.id   AF-A0A8J3ZA94-F1
#
_cell.length_a   1.000
_cell.length_b   1.000
_cell.length_c   1.000
_cell.angle_alpha   90.00
_cell.angle_beta   90.00
_cell.angle_gamma   90.00
#
_symmetry.space_group_name_H-M   'P 1'
#
loop_
_entity.id
_entity.type
_entity.pdbx_description
1 polymer ?
#
loop_
_entity_poly.entity_id
_entity_poly.type
_entity_poly.pdbx_seq_one_letter_code
_entity_poly.pdbx_strand_id
1 'polypeptide(L)'
;MDPTDDALVAYLRTRAPGLPDTPFDPRAVTARARGALRHRRRRQLRTSAVTVAAVAVTYVGLALAGPLPVPGGGTVSVPGGHALRALVARVVPDRPPGPDEWNDDVDRLEREVVPLMRELQIRYYLREPGTCRILEYSRGDFSDQEDCERLTPFDARAVTDFNRMTDAVERTGLAVERIRGDNGGIYVQVKDVSWQYNWAYVYLPDAAAPPPTNFPGEQYTRIRDGWWFFRAHDD
;
A
#
# COMPACT_ATOMS: atom_id res chain seq x y z
N MET A 1 -0.33 38.36 -25.70
CA MET A 1 -1.66 37.73 -25.60
C MET A 1 -1.95 37.25 -27.01
N ASP A 2 -1.88 35.94 -27.20
CA ASP A 2 -1.79 35.29 -28.51
C ASP A 2 -3.18 35.22 -29.15
N PRO A 3 -3.41 35.78 -30.36
CA PRO A 3 -4.74 35.88 -30.98
C PRO A 3 -5.45 34.54 -31.23
N THR A 4 -4.77 33.40 -31.06
CA THR A 4 -5.32 32.05 -31.20
C THR A 4 -6.15 31.58 -30.01
N ASP A 5 -5.86 32.03 -28.80
CA ASP A 5 -6.58 31.61 -27.59
C ASP A 5 -7.98 32.24 -27.51
N ASP A 6 -8.08 33.51 -27.90
CA ASP A 6 -9.36 34.24 -27.92
C ASP A 6 -10.32 33.68 -28.98
N ALA A 7 -9.79 33.23 -30.12
CA ALA A 7 -10.58 32.58 -31.17
C ALA A 7 -11.14 31.22 -30.71
N LEU A 8 -10.36 30.46 -29.94
CA LEU A 8 -10.77 29.16 -29.41
C LEU A 8 -11.85 29.30 -28.33
N VAL A 9 -11.72 30.29 -27.46
CA VAL A 9 -12.74 30.61 -26.44
C VAL A 9 -14.04 31.13 -27.07
N ALA A 10 -13.95 31.96 -28.11
CA ALA A 10 -15.12 32.43 -28.85
C ALA A 10 -15.84 31.28 -29.58
N TYR A 11 -15.09 30.33 -30.16
CA TYR A 11 -15.63 29.13 -30.80
C TYR A 11 -16.34 28.20 -29.80
N LEU A 12 -15.80 28.04 -28.59
CA LEU A 12 -16.41 27.20 -27.56
C LEU A 12 -17.68 27.84 -26.96
N ARG A 13 -17.71 29.17 -26.82
CA ARG A 13 -18.90 29.91 -26.34
C ARG A 13 -20.06 29.88 -27.33
N THR A 14 -19.77 29.94 -28.63
CA THR A 14 -20.81 29.87 -29.68
C THR A 14 -21.48 28.50 -29.79
N ARG A 15 -20.85 27.42 -29.29
CA ARG A 15 -21.41 26.06 -29.27
C ARG A 15 -22.09 25.62 -27.97
N ALA A 16 -22.04 26.43 -26.91
CA ALA A 16 -22.63 26.11 -25.61
C ALA A 16 -23.36 27.34 -25.02
N PRO A 17 -24.63 27.59 -25.39
CA PRO A 17 -25.37 28.81 -25.05
C PRO A 17 -25.75 28.99 -23.56
N GLY A 18 -25.12 28.27 -22.64
CA GLY A 18 -25.45 28.26 -21.21
C GLY A 18 -24.24 28.36 -20.27
N LEU A 19 -23.05 28.70 -20.80
CA LEU A 19 -21.88 28.89 -19.95
C LEU A 19 -21.95 30.23 -19.22
N PRO A 20 -21.86 30.26 -17.88
CA PRO A 20 -21.91 31.49 -17.11
C PRO A 20 -20.68 32.36 -17.36
N ASP A 21 -20.87 33.69 -17.43
CA ASP A 21 -19.84 34.73 -17.67
C ASP A 21 -18.82 34.89 -16.52
N THR A 22 -18.67 33.89 -15.65
CA THR A 22 -17.72 33.97 -14.54
C THR A 22 -16.29 33.76 -15.04
N PRO A 23 -15.33 34.62 -14.65
CA PRO A 23 -13.94 34.43 -15.02
C PRO A 23 -13.43 33.08 -14.51
N PHE A 24 -12.74 32.35 -15.39
CA PHE A 24 -12.17 31.04 -15.06
C PHE A 24 -11.08 31.20 -14.01
N ASP A 25 -11.36 30.80 -12.78
CA ASP A 25 -10.38 30.75 -11.70
C ASP A 25 -9.79 29.34 -11.58
N PRO A 26 -8.56 29.11 -12.09
CA PRO A 26 -7.92 27.79 -12.04
C PRO A 26 -7.68 27.30 -10.61
N ARG A 27 -7.57 28.20 -9.63
CA ARG A 27 -7.39 27.83 -8.21
C ARG A 27 -8.70 27.33 -7.60
N ALA A 28 -9.84 27.95 -7.96
CA ALA A 28 -11.15 27.47 -7.54
C ALA A 28 -11.52 26.13 -8.19
N VAL A 29 -11.15 25.92 -9.46
CA VAL A 29 -11.40 24.65 -10.18
C VAL A 29 -10.54 23.53 -9.61
N THR A 30 -9.25 23.76 -9.33
CA THR A 30 -8.37 22.75 -8.70
C THR A 30 -8.78 22.44 -7.26
N ALA A 31 -9.22 23.44 -6.48
CA ALA A 31 -9.77 23.21 -5.14
C ALA A 31 -11.07 22.38 -5.17
N ARG A 32 -11.99 22.65 -6.11
CA ARG A 32 -13.19 21.83 -6.31
C ARG A 32 -12.87 20.42 -6.80
N ALA A 33 -11.90 20.26 -7.70
CA ALA A 33 -11.47 18.94 -8.18
C ALA A 33 -10.86 18.10 -7.04
N ARG A 34 -10.01 18.71 -6.19
CA ARG A 34 -9.47 18.06 -5.00
C ARG A 34 -10.56 17.71 -3.99
N GLY A 35 -11.54 18.59 -3.77
CA GLY A 35 -12.69 18.33 -2.90
C GLY A 35 -13.58 17.20 -3.41
N ALA A 36 -13.84 17.15 -4.72
CA ALA A 36 -14.63 16.11 -5.36
C ALA A 36 -13.93 14.75 -5.32
N LEU A 37 -12.61 14.70 -5.55
CA LEU A 37 -11.80 13.49 -5.40
C LEU A 37 -11.78 12.97 -3.97
N ARG A 38 -11.66 13.86 -2.97
CA ARG A 38 -11.76 13.50 -1.53
C ARG A 38 -13.15 12.94 -1.19
N HIS A 39 -14.22 13.51 -1.74
CA HIS A 39 -15.58 12.99 -1.53
C HIS A 39 -15.83 11.65 -2.23
N ARG A 40 -15.25 11.44 -3.42
CA ARG A 40 -15.37 10.18 -4.16
C ARG A 40 -14.60 9.05 -3.48
N ARG A 41 -13.35 9.30 -3.02
CA ARG A 41 -12.58 8.36 -2.17
C ARG A 41 -13.34 8.03 -0.88
N ARG A 42 -13.90 9.03 -0.18
CA ARG A 42 -14.72 8.81 1.02
C ARG A 42 -15.98 7.97 0.76
N ARG A 43 -16.63 8.12 -0.39
CA ARG A 43 -17.80 7.30 -0.75
C ARG A 43 -17.41 5.88 -1.15
N GLN A 44 -16.36 5.69 -1.94
CA GLN A 44 -15.86 4.37 -2.32
C GLN A 44 -15.41 3.56 -1.09
N LEU A 45 -14.69 4.19 -0.15
CA LEU A 45 -14.31 3.57 1.12
C LEU A 45 -15.53 3.20 1.98
N ARG A 46 -16.61 3.99 1.97
CA ARG A 46 -17.84 3.65 2.69
C ARG A 46 -18.58 2.47 2.08
N THR A 47 -18.64 2.34 0.76
CA THR A 47 -19.28 1.18 0.10
C THR A 47 -18.47 -0.11 0.26
N SER A 48 -17.13 -0.03 0.22
CA SER A 48 -16.25 -1.20 0.39
C SER A 48 -16.13 -1.62 1.86
N ALA A 49 -16.11 -0.67 2.82
CA ALA A 49 -16.10 -0.98 4.23
C ALA A 49 -17.40 -1.67 4.70
N VAL A 50 -18.56 -1.29 4.16
CA VAL A 50 -19.85 -1.89 4.56
C VAL A 50 -19.98 -3.34 4.07
N THR A 51 -19.46 -3.68 2.89
CA THR A 51 -19.53 -5.07 2.38
C THR A 51 -18.52 -5.98 3.06
N VAL A 52 -17.31 -5.51 3.36
CA VAL A 52 -16.28 -6.33 3.99
C VAL A 52 -16.48 -6.43 5.51
N ALA A 53 -16.96 -5.38 6.18
CA ALA A 53 -17.34 -5.44 7.59
C ALA A 53 -18.50 -6.41 7.82
N ALA A 54 -19.46 -6.54 6.89
CA ALA A 54 -20.54 -7.52 7.02
C ALA A 54 -20.02 -8.98 7.00
N VAL A 55 -19.09 -9.29 6.09
CA VAL A 55 -18.48 -10.63 6.01
C VAL A 55 -17.60 -10.92 7.24
N ALA A 56 -16.80 -9.95 7.67
CA ALA A 56 -15.95 -10.09 8.85
C ALA A 56 -16.76 -10.20 10.15
N VAL A 57 -17.84 -9.43 10.33
CA VAL A 57 -18.71 -9.53 11.51
C VAL A 57 -19.47 -10.85 11.53
N THR A 58 -19.88 -11.37 10.38
CA THR A 58 -20.57 -12.67 10.31
C THR A 58 -19.60 -13.81 10.63
N TYR A 59 -18.37 -13.77 10.11
CA TYR A 59 -17.35 -14.79 10.41
C TYR A 59 -16.78 -14.70 11.83
N VAL A 60 -16.54 -13.50 12.36
CA VAL A 60 -16.08 -13.29 13.74
C VAL A 60 -17.19 -13.60 14.75
N GLY A 61 -18.46 -13.31 14.41
CA GLY A 61 -19.62 -13.73 15.19
C GLY A 61 -19.74 -15.26 15.29
N LEU A 62 -19.42 -15.99 14.21
CA LEU A 62 -19.36 -17.46 14.21
C LEU A 62 -18.16 -18.01 15.01
N ALA A 63 -17.05 -17.28 15.08
CA ALA A 63 -15.84 -17.72 15.81
C ALA A 63 -15.90 -17.47 17.33
N LEU A 64 -16.68 -16.48 17.79
CA LEU A 64 -16.80 -16.13 19.22
C LEU A 64 -17.93 -16.88 19.95
N ALA A 65 -18.81 -17.60 19.23
CA ALA A 65 -20.00 -18.24 19.80
C ALA A 65 -19.75 -19.63 20.44
N GLY A 66 -18.50 -20.10 20.51
CA GLY A 66 -18.21 -21.46 21.01
C GLY A 66 -18.67 -22.55 20.04
N PRO A 67 -18.63 -23.83 20.45
CA PRO A 67 -18.83 -24.96 19.55
C PRO A 67 -20.19 -24.90 18.86
N LEU A 68 -20.21 -24.83 17.52
CA LEU A 68 -21.46 -24.78 16.77
C LEU A 68 -22.07 -26.19 16.70
N PRO A 69 -23.33 -26.38 17.11
CA PRO A 69 -24.02 -27.65 16.97
C PRO A 69 -24.35 -27.88 15.48
N VAL A 70 -23.86 -28.98 14.92
CA VAL A 70 -24.25 -29.43 13.57
C VAL A 70 -25.47 -30.34 13.72
N PRO A 71 -26.61 -30.06 13.05
CA PRO A 71 -27.76 -30.96 13.08
C PRO A 71 -27.36 -32.37 12.61
N GLY A 72 -27.34 -33.33 13.53
CA GLY A 72 -26.97 -34.73 13.29
C GLY A 72 -25.50 -35.11 13.45
N GLY A 73 -24.60 -34.20 13.88
CA GLY A 73 -23.14 -34.46 13.83
C GLY A 73 -22.29 -34.03 15.03
N GLY A 74 -22.87 -33.51 16.12
CA GLY A 74 -22.10 -33.06 17.29
C GLY A 74 -21.51 -31.64 17.12
N THR A 75 -20.56 -31.28 18.00
CA THR A 75 -19.97 -29.94 18.08
C THR A 75 -18.57 -29.89 17.50
N VAL A 76 -18.30 -28.90 16.64
CA VAL A 76 -16.96 -28.66 16.03
C VAL A 76 -16.33 -27.41 16.65
N SER A 77 -15.09 -27.53 17.12
CA SER A 77 -14.28 -26.40 17.61
C SER A 77 -13.34 -25.92 16.51
N VAL A 78 -13.32 -24.62 16.22
CA VAL A 78 -12.44 -24.03 15.20
C VAL A 78 -11.20 -23.42 15.88
N PRO A 79 -9.99 -23.97 15.70
CA PRO A 79 -8.77 -23.31 16.16
C PRO A 79 -8.32 -22.29 15.10
N GLY A 80 -8.14 -21.02 15.44
CA GLY A 80 -7.76 -20.03 14.40
C GLY A 80 -7.47 -18.59 14.80
N GLY A 81 -7.23 -18.26 16.07
CA GLY A 81 -7.06 -16.86 16.53
C GLY A 81 -5.97 -16.07 15.78
N HIS A 82 -4.84 -16.69 15.48
CA HIS A 82 -3.73 -16.02 14.77
C HIS A 82 -4.01 -15.80 13.27
N ALA A 83 -4.66 -16.77 12.61
CA ALA A 83 -5.02 -16.66 11.19
C ALA A 83 -6.11 -15.60 10.97
N LEU A 84 -7.07 -15.49 11.89
CA LEU A 84 -8.10 -14.46 11.88
C LEU A 84 -7.52 -13.06 12.11
N ARG A 85 -6.56 -12.91 13.02
CA ARG A 85 -5.89 -11.63 13.27
C ARG A 85 -5.10 -11.16 12.05
N ALA A 86 -4.40 -12.08 11.38
CA ALA A 86 -3.69 -11.80 10.13
C ALA A 86 -4.64 -11.40 8.99
N LEU A 87 -5.81 -12.05 8.89
CA LEU A 87 -6.82 -11.70 7.88
C LEU A 87 -7.41 -10.30 8.12
N VAL A 88 -7.70 -9.94 9.37
CA VAL A 88 -8.24 -8.61 9.71
C VAL A 88 -7.18 -7.52 9.51
N ALA A 89 -5.93 -7.75 9.92
CA ALA A 89 -4.81 -6.82 9.71
C ALA A 89 -4.51 -6.59 8.22
N ARG A 90 -4.74 -7.57 7.34
CA ARG A 90 -4.65 -7.40 5.88
C ARG A 90 -5.75 -6.49 5.31
N VAL A 91 -6.90 -6.43 5.95
CA VAL A 91 -8.09 -5.72 5.44
C VAL A 91 -8.17 -4.30 6.00
N VAL A 92 -7.82 -4.08 7.27
CA VAL A 92 -7.78 -2.76 7.92
C VAL A 92 -6.66 -2.71 8.97
N PRO A 93 -5.41 -2.39 8.60
CA PRO A 93 -4.37 -2.14 9.59
C PRO A 93 -4.59 -0.77 10.24
N ASP A 94 -5.45 -0.67 11.25
CA ASP A 94 -5.73 0.60 11.96
C ASP A 94 -4.53 1.13 12.80
N ARG A 95 -3.44 0.36 12.90
CA ARG A 95 -2.24 0.72 13.68
C ARG A 95 -0.98 0.02 13.14
N PRO A 96 0.22 0.59 13.38
CA PRO A 96 1.44 -0.14 13.12
C PRO A 96 1.54 -1.38 14.02
N PRO A 97 2.31 -2.40 13.61
CA PRO A 97 2.66 -3.51 14.48
C PRO A 97 3.31 -2.99 15.77
N GLY A 98 2.96 -3.60 16.90
CA GLY A 98 3.49 -3.23 18.21
C GLY A 98 4.87 -3.84 18.47
N PRO A 99 5.60 -3.40 19.50
CA PRO A 99 6.92 -3.93 19.84
C PRO A 99 6.96 -5.46 20.00
N ASP A 100 5.87 -6.05 20.51
CA ASP A 100 5.74 -7.50 20.70
C ASP A 100 5.64 -8.27 19.37
N GLU A 101 5.23 -7.60 18.28
CA GLU A 101 5.05 -8.19 16.94
C GLU A 101 6.32 -8.02 16.07
N TRP A 102 7.18 -7.03 16.38
CA TRP A 102 8.32 -6.66 15.54
C TRP A 102 9.34 -7.78 15.30
N ASN A 103 9.66 -8.57 16.33
CA ASN A 103 10.64 -9.65 16.16
C ASN A 103 10.10 -10.77 15.26
N ASP A 104 8.82 -11.15 15.42
CA ASP A 104 8.16 -12.14 14.55
C ASP A 104 8.04 -11.63 13.11
N ASP A 105 7.78 -10.33 12.93
CA ASP A 105 7.74 -9.69 11.61
C ASP A 105 9.12 -9.72 10.94
N VAL A 106 10.18 -9.35 11.68
CA VAL A 106 11.55 -9.42 11.20
C VAL A 106 11.95 -10.85 10.85
N ASP A 107 11.64 -11.84 11.70
CA ASP A 107 11.89 -13.26 11.43
C ASP A 107 11.25 -13.74 10.13
N ARG A 108 10.06 -13.23 9.80
CA ARG A 108 9.37 -13.56 8.54
C ARG A 108 9.98 -12.84 7.35
N LEU A 109 10.33 -11.57 7.50
CA LEU A 109 10.99 -10.78 6.45
C LEU A 109 12.37 -11.33 6.10
N GLU A 110 13.18 -11.69 7.09
CA GLU A 110 14.50 -12.30 6.89
C GLU A 110 14.44 -13.63 6.16
N ARG A 111 13.39 -14.42 6.41
CA ARG A 111 13.22 -15.75 5.82
C ARG A 111 12.66 -15.69 4.41
N GLU A 112 11.67 -14.82 4.17
CA GLU A 112 10.90 -14.83 2.92
C GLU A 112 11.35 -13.73 1.93
N VAL A 113 11.63 -12.52 2.43
CA VAL A 113 11.78 -11.31 1.60
C VAL A 113 13.24 -10.98 1.32
N VAL A 114 14.08 -10.94 2.37
CA VAL A 114 15.50 -10.57 2.24
C VAL A 114 16.27 -11.45 1.24
N PRO A 115 16.08 -12.78 1.19
CA PRO A 115 16.80 -13.63 0.24
C PRO A 115 16.45 -13.28 -1.20
N LEU A 116 15.17 -13.01 -1.51
CA LEU A 116 14.74 -12.62 -2.84
C LEU A 116 15.22 -11.23 -3.24
N MET A 117 15.20 -10.27 -2.30
CA MET A 117 15.76 -8.92 -2.54
C MET A 117 17.23 -9.01 -2.99
N ARG A 118 18.01 -9.89 -2.35
CA ARG A 118 19.42 -10.12 -2.67
C ARG A 118 19.62 -10.93 -3.95
N GLU A 119 18.87 -12.02 -4.12
CA GLU A 119 18.94 -12.90 -5.30
C GLU A 119 18.64 -12.14 -6.58
N LEU A 120 17.53 -11.38 -6.59
CA LEU A 120 17.06 -10.66 -7.76
C LEU A 120 17.70 -9.27 -7.90
N GLN A 121 18.37 -8.80 -6.84
CA GLN A 121 18.90 -7.45 -6.72
C GLN A 121 17.82 -6.39 -6.98
N ILE A 122 16.69 -6.54 -6.27
CA ILE A 122 15.55 -5.62 -6.39
C ILE A 122 15.93 -4.27 -5.80
N ARG A 123 15.79 -3.22 -6.60
CA ARG A 123 15.88 -1.82 -6.18
C ARG A 123 14.52 -1.27 -5.77
N TYR A 124 13.46 -1.68 -6.47
CA TYR A 124 12.11 -1.26 -6.15
C TYR A 124 11.08 -2.32 -6.52
N TYR A 125 10.14 -2.55 -5.60
CA TYR A 125 8.97 -3.37 -5.79
C TYR A 125 7.76 -2.58 -5.28
N LEU A 126 6.72 -2.44 -6.10
CA LEU A 126 5.46 -1.82 -5.73
C LEU A 126 4.31 -2.72 -6.15
N ARG A 127 3.37 -2.94 -5.23
CA ARG A 127 2.09 -3.59 -5.52
C ARG A 127 0.95 -2.76 -4.95
N GLU A 128 0.38 -1.90 -5.78
CA GLU A 128 -0.86 -1.21 -5.48
C GLU A 128 -2.04 -1.95 -6.14
N PRO A 129 -3.02 -2.46 -5.37
CA PRO A 129 -4.10 -3.28 -5.92
C PRO A 129 -4.90 -2.57 -7.02
N GLY A 130 -4.84 -3.11 -8.25
CA GLY A 130 -5.66 -2.66 -9.38
C GLY A 130 -5.23 -1.35 -10.02
N THR A 131 -4.14 -0.74 -9.57
CA THR A 131 -3.68 0.59 -10.04
C THR A 131 -2.24 0.58 -10.52
N CYS A 132 -1.32 -0.16 -9.86
CA CYS A 132 0.08 -0.10 -10.25
C CYS A 132 0.93 -1.29 -9.77
N ARG A 133 1.68 -1.91 -10.69
CA ARG A 133 2.79 -2.81 -10.35
C ARG A 133 4.09 -2.30 -10.96
N ILE A 134 5.14 -2.25 -10.14
CA ILE A 134 6.49 -1.87 -10.58
C ILE A 134 7.51 -2.88 -10.05
N LEU A 135 8.45 -3.26 -10.92
CA LEU A 135 9.65 -4.03 -10.57
C LEU A 135 10.89 -3.38 -11.18
N GLU A 136 11.75 -2.83 -10.34
CA GLU A 136 13.07 -2.35 -10.72
C GLU A 136 14.12 -3.27 -10.11
N TYR A 137 14.94 -3.90 -10.95
CA TYR A 137 15.91 -4.89 -10.51
C TYR A 137 17.05 -5.06 -11.51
N SER A 138 17.95 -6.02 -11.27
CA SER A 138 19.14 -6.25 -12.10
C SER A 138 18.87 -6.36 -13.61
N ARG A 139 17.68 -6.82 -14.04
CA ARG A 139 17.32 -6.96 -15.46
C ARG A 139 16.75 -5.69 -16.10
N GLY A 140 16.41 -4.67 -15.32
CA GLY A 140 15.76 -3.45 -15.81
C GLY A 140 14.56 -3.05 -14.96
N ASP A 141 13.76 -2.14 -15.50
CA ASP A 141 12.67 -1.47 -14.80
C ASP A 141 11.36 -1.69 -15.56
N PHE A 142 10.38 -2.30 -14.89
CA PHE A 142 9.17 -2.82 -15.50
C PHE A 142 7.89 -2.32 -14.82
N SER A 143 6.84 -2.02 -15.59
CA SER A 143 5.49 -1.70 -15.11
C SER A 143 4.37 -2.28 -15.98
N ASP A 144 3.16 -2.40 -15.44
CA ASP A 144 2.00 -2.99 -16.16
C ASP A 144 0.93 -1.97 -16.62
N GLN A 145 1.01 -0.70 -16.21
CA GLN A 145 -0.05 0.30 -16.45
C GLN A 145 0.52 1.65 -16.91
N GLU A 146 -0.21 2.35 -17.78
CA GLU A 146 0.14 3.69 -18.28
C GLU A 146 0.03 4.79 -17.21
N ASP A 147 -0.84 4.62 -16.21
CA ASP A 147 -1.11 5.59 -15.14
C ASP A 147 -0.09 5.57 -13.99
N CYS A 148 0.89 4.65 -14.05
CA CYS A 148 2.04 4.59 -13.17
C CYS A 148 3.17 5.51 -13.69
N GLU A 149 4.38 4.98 -13.71
CA GLU A 149 5.49 5.47 -14.52
C GLU A 149 5.53 4.74 -15.87
N ARG A 150 5.94 5.48 -16.90
CA ARG A 150 6.23 4.93 -18.23
C ARG A 150 7.55 4.17 -18.20
N LEU A 151 7.51 2.96 -17.66
CA LEU A 151 8.61 1.99 -17.67
C LEU A 151 8.41 0.97 -18.80
N THR A 152 9.34 0.01 -18.90
CA THR A 152 9.21 -1.08 -19.87
C THR A 152 8.01 -1.95 -19.49
N PRO A 153 7.15 -2.34 -20.44
CA PRO A 153 6.10 -3.31 -20.12
C PRO A 153 6.68 -4.62 -19.59
N PHE A 154 6.02 -5.21 -18.60
CA PHE A 154 6.42 -6.51 -18.06
C PHE A 154 6.59 -7.59 -19.14
N ASP A 155 7.79 -8.16 -19.23
CA ASP A 155 8.02 -9.41 -19.97
C ASP A 155 7.64 -10.64 -19.11
N ALA A 156 7.55 -11.83 -19.73
CA ALA A 156 7.14 -13.05 -19.03
C ALA A 156 8.02 -13.40 -17.81
N ARG A 157 9.31 -13.08 -17.86
CA ARG A 157 10.24 -13.35 -16.77
C ARG A 157 10.12 -12.30 -15.66
N ALA A 158 9.93 -11.03 -16.01
CA ALA A 158 9.64 -9.97 -15.04
C ALA A 158 8.30 -10.21 -14.31
N VAL A 159 7.27 -10.72 -15.02
CA VAL A 159 6.02 -11.18 -14.37
C VAL A 159 6.32 -12.31 -13.39
N THR A 160 7.14 -13.29 -13.79
CA THR A 160 7.48 -14.42 -12.92
C THR A 160 8.22 -13.95 -11.67
N ASP A 161 9.24 -13.10 -11.81
CA ASP A 161 10.02 -12.56 -10.70
C ASP A 161 9.17 -11.68 -9.78
N PHE A 162 8.28 -10.85 -10.35
CA PHE A 162 7.32 -10.06 -9.58
C PHE A 162 6.38 -10.94 -8.75
N ASN A 163 5.86 -12.02 -9.34
CA ASN A 163 4.98 -12.94 -8.64
C ASN A 163 5.74 -13.71 -7.54
N ARG A 164 6.99 -14.12 -7.77
CA ARG A 164 7.83 -14.72 -6.71
C ARG A 164 7.97 -13.80 -5.50
N MET A 165 8.21 -12.51 -5.75
CA MET A 165 8.29 -11.50 -4.70
C MET A 165 6.95 -11.29 -4.00
N THR A 166 5.87 -11.25 -4.79
CA THR A 166 4.49 -11.13 -4.29
C THR A 166 4.16 -12.29 -3.35
N ASP A 167 4.43 -13.52 -3.75
CA ASP A 167 4.17 -14.73 -2.96
C ASP A 167 4.99 -14.73 -1.66
N ALA A 168 6.25 -14.27 -1.72
CA ALA A 168 7.09 -14.15 -0.53
C ALA A 168 6.53 -13.13 0.47
N VAL A 169 6.13 -11.95 -0.02
CA VAL A 169 5.42 -10.95 0.79
C VAL A 169 4.17 -11.55 1.41
N GLU A 170 3.35 -12.26 0.64
CA GLU A 170 2.12 -12.87 1.15
C GLU A 170 2.37 -13.91 2.25
N ARG A 171 3.46 -14.70 2.14
CA ARG A 171 3.87 -15.66 3.18
C ARG A 171 4.29 -15.00 4.50
N THR A 172 4.76 -13.75 4.48
CA THR A 172 5.05 -13.02 5.72
C THR A 172 3.79 -12.69 6.52
N GLY A 173 2.61 -12.67 5.88
CA GLY A 173 1.38 -12.20 6.53
C GLY A 173 1.28 -10.67 6.64
N LEU A 174 2.34 -9.94 6.34
CA LEU A 174 2.38 -8.48 6.42
C LEU A 174 1.66 -7.85 5.23
N ALA A 175 0.96 -6.76 5.49
CA ALA A 175 0.39 -5.92 4.44
C ALA A 175 1.49 -5.03 3.86
N VAL A 176 2.41 -5.56 3.07
CA VAL A 176 3.47 -4.76 2.44
C VAL A 176 2.95 -4.08 1.17
N GLU A 177 3.19 -2.79 1.04
CA GLU A 177 2.81 -1.97 -0.11
C GLU A 177 3.96 -1.82 -1.12
N ARG A 178 5.14 -1.46 -0.62
CA ARG A 178 6.36 -1.31 -1.43
C ARG A 178 7.60 -1.76 -0.69
N ILE A 179 8.62 -2.16 -1.45
CA ILE A 179 9.94 -2.48 -0.92
C ILE A 179 10.97 -1.74 -1.75
N ARG A 180 11.94 -1.10 -1.09
CA ARG A 180 13.06 -0.41 -1.73
C ARG A 180 14.38 -1.01 -1.26
N GLY A 181 15.25 -1.34 -2.21
CA GLY A 181 16.65 -1.63 -1.96
C GLY A 181 17.48 -0.38 -2.24
N ASP A 182 18.22 0.12 -1.25
CA ASP A 182 19.05 1.32 -1.40
C ASP A 182 20.33 1.22 -0.57
N ASN A 183 21.48 1.46 -1.19
CA ASN A 183 22.81 1.47 -0.54
C ASN A 183 23.08 0.29 0.41
N GLY A 184 22.67 -0.93 0.02
CA GLY A 184 22.83 -2.14 0.84
C GLY A 184 21.74 -2.34 1.91
N GLY A 185 20.83 -1.37 2.06
CA GLY A 185 19.66 -1.45 2.91
C GLY A 185 18.40 -1.95 2.20
N ILE A 186 17.44 -2.44 2.99
CA ILE A 186 16.11 -2.87 2.52
C ILE A 186 15.06 -2.14 3.36
N TYR A 187 14.14 -1.43 2.69
CA TYR A 187 13.05 -0.67 3.31
C TYR A 187 11.73 -1.30 2.89
N VAL A 188 10.97 -1.81 3.85
CA VAL A 188 9.71 -2.51 3.63
C VAL A 188 8.55 -1.62 4.12
N GLN A 189 7.95 -0.90 3.16
CA GLN A 189 6.70 -0.14 3.24
C GLN A 189 5.53 -1.00 3.76
N VAL A 190 5.10 -0.94 5.02
CA VAL A 190 3.82 -1.57 5.39
C VAL A 190 2.66 -0.62 5.08
N LYS A 191 1.60 -1.18 4.49
CA LYS A 191 0.39 -0.48 4.10
C LYS A 191 -0.21 0.22 5.31
N ASP A 192 -0.43 1.51 5.16
CA ASP A 192 -1.14 2.33 6.14
C ASP A 192 -2.55 2.71 5.62
N VAL A 193 -3.53 2.71 6.51
CA VAL A 193 -4.86 3.34 6.28
C VAL A 193 -4.97 4.71 6.95
N SER A 194 -4.03 5.03 7.84
CA SER A 194 -3.77 6.35 8.37
C SER A 194 -3.14 7.20 7.25
N TRP A 195 -3.77 8.34 7.00
CA TRP A 195 -3.27 9.39 6.12
C TRP A 195 -2.20 10.25 6.82
N GLN A 196 -1.70 9.80 7.97
CA GLN A 196 -0.94 10.63 8.91
C GLN A 196 0.51 10.16 9.05
N TYR A 197 0.80 8.87 8.85
CA TYR A 197 2.13 8.32 9.05
C TYR A 197 2.55 7.39 7.91
N ASN A 198 3.86 7.25 7.77
CA ASN A 198 4.51 6.20 7.02
C ASN A 198 5.19 5.25 8.01
N TRP A 199 5.01 3.94 7.84
CA TRP A 199 5.64 2.92 8.67
C TRP A 199 6.46 1.95 7.84
N ALA A 200 7.69 1.66 8.26
CA ALA A 200 8.53 0.71 7.54
C ALA A 200 9.36 -0.18 8.45
N TYR A 201 9.58 -1.42 8.03
CA TYR A 201 10.72 -2.20 8.52
C TYR A 201 11.95 -1.87 7.69
N VAL A 202 13.05 -1.52 8.34
CA VAL A 202 14.27 -1.05 7.70
C VAL A 202 15.42 -1.93 8.13
N TYR A 203 16.02 -2.63 7.18
CA TYR A 203 17.19 -3.48 7.39
C TYR A 203 18.44 -2.78 6.85
N LEU A 204 19.37 -2.50 7.74
CA LEU A 204 20.66 -1.86 7.48
C LEU A 204 21.74 -2.65 8.23
N PRO A 205 22.28 -3.73 7.62
CA PRO A 205 23.17 -4.67 8.31
C PRO A 205 24.48 -4.03 8.75
N ASP A 206 25.00 -3.08 7.97
CA ASP A 206 26.31 -2.46 8.18
C ASP A 206 26.22 -1.08 8.85
N ALA A 207 25.02 -0.61 9.20
CA ALA A 207 24.82 0.72 9.76
C ALA A 207 24.65 0.66 11.29
N ALA A 208 25.41 1.49 12.00
CA ALA A 208 25.24 1.67 13.44
C ALA A 208 23.90 2.37 13.79
N ALA A 209 23.43 3.24 12.91
CA ALA A 209 22.14 3.92 12.98
C ALA A 209 21.62 4.25 11.58
N PRO A 210 20.29 4.34 11.37
CA PRO A 210 19.72 4.76 10.09
C PRO A 210 20.10 6.21 9.75
N PRO A 211 20.36 6.54 8.47
CA PRO A 211 20.56 7.92 8.06
C PRO A 211 19.25 8.72 8.21
N PRO A 212 19.32 10.02 8.53
CA PRO A 212 18.14 10.86 8.57
C PRO A 212 17.51 10.96 7.17
N THR A 213 16.19 10.85 7.12
CA THR A 213 15.40 10.94 5.88
C THR A 213 14.77 12.32 5.68
N ASN A 214 14.89 13.21 6.68
CA ASN A 214 14.29 14.54 6.74
C ASN A 214 12.75 14.55 6.70
N PHE A 215 12.09 13.42 6.89
CA PHE A 215 10.64 13.40 7.01
C PHE A 215 10.21 14.04 8.34
N PRO A 216 9.13 14.82 8.36
CA PRO A 216 8.63 15.42 9.59
C PRO A 216 8.32 14.35 10.65
N GLY A 217 8.88 14.53 11.85
CA GLY A 217 8.64 13.62 12.97
C GLY A 217 9.20 12.21 12.77
N GLU A 218 10.24 12.06 11.94
CA GLU A 218 10.91 10.77 11.75
C GLU A 218 11.43 10.18 13.06
N GLN A 219 11.20 8.88 13.23
CA GLN A 219 11.66 8.11 14.36
C GLN A 219 12.05 6.71 13.90
N TYR A 220 13.23 6.29 14.33
CA TYR A 220 13.71 4.92 14.20
C TYR A 220 13.77 4.26 15.57
N THR A 221 13.18 3.08 15.69
CA THR A 221 13.29 2.24 16.88
C THR A 221 14.06 0.98 16.52
N ARG A 222 15.16 0.71 17.22
CA ARG A 222 15.96 -0.49 16.96
C ARG A 222 15.18 -1.74 17.35
N ILE A 223 15.20 -2.76 16.50
CA ILE A 223 14.64 -4.08 16.80
C ILE A 223 15.79 -5.03 17.16
N ARG A 224 16.56 -5.52 16.17
CA ARG A 224 17.74 -6.38 16.33
C ARG A 224 18.57 -6.45 15.04
N ASP A 225 19.85 -6.82 15.11
CA ASP A 225 20.68 -7.25 13.95
C ASP A 225 20.59 -6.38 12.67
N GLY A 226 20.60 -5.05 12.84
CA GLY A 226 20.49 -4.10 11.72
C GLY A 226 19.05 -3.76 11.31
N TRP A 227 18.04 -4.36 11.95
CA TRP A 227 16.63 -4.01 11.78
C TRP A 227 16.16 -2.88 12.68
N TRP A 228 15.36 -2.01 12.08
CA TRP A 228 14.74 -0.85 12.69
C TRP A 228 13.28 -0.77 12.27
N PHE A 229 12.43 -0.31 13.18
CA PHE A 229 11.08 0.13 12.85
C PHE A 229 11.10 1.64 12.64
N PHE A 230 10.72 2.08 11.45
CA PHE A 230 10.63 3.47 11.05
C PHE A 230 9.20 3.98 11.12
N ARG A 231 9.03 5.20 11.64
CA ARG A 231 7.80 5.97 11.62
C ARG A 231 8.11 7.41 11.26
N ALA A 232 7.39 7.99 10.31
CA ALA A 232 7.40 9.44 10.08
C ALA A 232 6.01 9.92 9.66
N HIS A 233 5.76 11.23 9.64
CA HIS A 233 4.51 11.75 9.11
C HIS A 233 4.40 11.51 7.60
N ASP A 234 3.16 11.35 7.13
CA ASP A 234 2.84 11.42 5.70
C ASP A 234 2.77 12.89 5.26
N ASP A 235 3.35 13.21 4.10
CA ASP A 235 3.50 14.58 3.59
C ASP A 235 2.21 15.17 2.97
#